data_AF-W6Z7Z7-F1
#
_entry.id   AF-W6Z7Z7-F1
#
_cell.length_a   1.000
_cell.length_b   1.000
_cell.length_c   1.000
_cell.angle_alpha   90.00
_cell.angle_beta   90.00
_cell.angle_gamma   90.00
#
_symmetry.space_group_name_H-M   'P 1'
#
loop_
_entity.id
_entity.type
_entity.pdbx_description
1 polymer ?
#
loop_
_entity_poly.entity_id
_entity_poly.type
_entity_poly.pdbx_seq_one_letter_code
_entity_poly.pdbx_strand_id
1 'polypeptide(L)'
;MKLISATLTLLLSAAPTLAAVGGRCSNNWGAECICLDSDECSYTWGGTPYTGTSGNWPCPSDPENIVGCVIPDCPGHGSDTQCLWRDGCQSVNPDPVCPGGDDFVCCNHKYGD
;
A
#
# COMPACT_ATOMS: atom_id res chain seq x y z
N MET A 1 -1.87 52.52 31.52
CA MET A 1 -1.31 51.19 31.20
C MET A 1 -2.43 50.34 30.62
N LYS A 2 -2.30 49.88 29.37
CA LYS A 2 -3.35 49.12 28.68
C LYS A 2 -2.70 47.84 28.14
N LEU A 3 -2.84 46.75 28.88
CA LEU A 3 -2.33 45.44 28.51
C LEU A 3 -3.32 44.85 27.49
N ILE A 4 -2.91 44.80 26.23
CA ILE A 4 -3.68 44.18 25.17
C ILE A 4 -3.29 42.70 25.17
N SER A 5 -4.11 41.84 25.79
CA SER A 5 -3.96 40.39 25.70
C SER A 5 -4.30 39.94 24.28
N ALA A 6 -3.30 39.49 23.54
CA ALA A 6 -3.49 38.81 22.26
C ALA A 6 -3.51 37.29 22.52
N THR A 7 -4.68 36.68 22.41
CA THR A 7 -4.85 35.22 22.41
C THR A 7 -4.42 34.67 21.05
N LEU A 8 -3.30 33.95 21.03
CA LEU A 8 -2.77 33.26 19.86
C LEU A 8 -3.51 31.93 19.66
N THR A 9 -4.48 31.89 18.75
CA THR A 9 -5.19 30.66 18.39
C THR A 9 -4.29 29.82 17.47
N LEU A 10 -3.69 28.76 17.99
CA LEU A 10 -3.00 27.74 17.18
C LEU A 10 -4.04 26.90 16.44
N LEU A 11 -4.22 27.15 15.14
CA LEU A 11 -4.93 26.23 14.24
C LEU A 11 -4.01 25.05 13.93
N LEU A 12 -4.19 23.92 14.63
CA LEU A 12 -3.58 22.65 14.25
C LEU A 12 -4.30 22.13 12.98
N SER A 13 -3.80 22.50 11.81
CA SER A 13 -4.14 21.82 10.57
C SER A 13 -3.57 20.41 10.63
N ALA A 14 -4.43 19.40 10.81
CA ALA A 14 -4.06 18.01 10.57
C ALA A 14 -3.60 17.90 9.11
N ALA A 15 -2.32 17.63 8.89
CA ALA A 15 -1.83 17.34 7.56
C ALA A 15 -2.59 16.09 7.06
N PRO A 16 -3.14 16.11 5.84
CA PRO A 16 -3.68 14.88 5.27
C PRO A 16 -2.54 13.86 5.24
N THR A 17 -2.74 12.70 5.86
CA THR A 17 -1.85 11.56 5.71
C THR A 17 -1.93 11.14 4.24
N LEU A 18 -1.01 11.65 3.43
CA LEU A 18 -0.84 11.25 2.04
C LEU A 18 -0.71 9.73 2.00
N ALA A 19 -1.36 9.09 1.02
CA ALA A 19 -1.09 7.69 0.72
C ALA A 19 0.43 7.54 0.58
N ALA A 20 1.05 6.78 1.47
CA ALA A 20 2.46 6.47 1.29
C ALA A 20 2.54 5.53 0.10
N VAL A 21 3.08 5.99 -1.03
CA VAL A 21 3.49 5.09 -2.11
C VAL A 21 4.39 4.02 -1.50
N GLY A 22 4.13 2.76 -1.81
CA GLY A 22 4.73 1.59 -1.16
C GLY A 22 4.07 1.18 0.17
N GLY A 23 3.02 1.87 0.60
CA GLY A 23 2.29 1.60 1.85
C GLY A 23 1.17 0.59 1.70
N ARG A 24 0.70 0.05 2.83
CA ARG A 24 -0.40 -0.93 2.86
C ARG A 24 -1.72 -0.27 2.45
N CYS A 25 -2.53 -0.99 1.69
CA CYS A 25 -3.90 -0.56 1.43
C CYS A 25 -4.75 -0.50 2.71
N SER A 26 -5.85 0.23 2.66
CA SER A 26 -6.88 0.29 3.69
C SER A 26 -7.33 -1.11 4.12
N ASN A 27 -7.71 -1.27 5.39
CA ASN A 27 -7.90 -2.58 6.05
C ASN A 27 -8.85 -3.58 5.35
N ASN A 28 -9.72 -3.15 4.44
CA ASN A 28 -10.65 -4.04 3.72
C ASN A 28 -10.06 -4.69 2.46
N TRP A 29 -8.77 -4.48 2.15
CA TRP A 29 -8.13 -4.90 0.89
C TRP A 29 -7.12 -6.05 1.04
N GLY A 30 -7.07 -6.71 2.20
CA GLY A 30 -6.25 -7.90 2.41
C GLY A 30 -4.75 -7.61 2.58
N ALA A 31 -3.97 -8.68 2.71
CA ALA A 31 -2.51 -8.60 2.86
C ALA A 31 -1.75 -8.57 1.54
N GLU A 32 -2.43 -8.74 0.42
CA GLU A 32 -1.85 -8.71 -0.93
C GLU A 32 -1.82 -7.32 -1.58
N CYS A 33 -2.41 -6.32 -0.92
CA CYS A 33 -2.60 -4.99 -1.50
C CYS A 33 -1.56 -3.98 -0.99
N ILE A 34 -0.87 -3.34 -1.93
CA ILE A 34 0.07 -2.24 -1.72
C ILE A 34 -0.33 -1.02 -2.57
N CYS A 35 -0.09 0.19 -2.07
CA CYS A 35 -0.37 1.43 -2.77
C CYS A 35 0.76 1.81 -3.71
N LEU A 36 0.51 1.83 -5.02
CA LEU A 36 1.50 2.16 -6.04
C LEU A 36 0.89 3.06 -7.12
N ASP A 37 1.75 3.68 -7.91
CA ASP A 37 1.36 4.26 -9.18
C ASP A 37 0.77 3.17 -10.10
N SER A 38 -0.28 3.49 -10.86
CA SER A 38 -0.98 2.54 -11.71
C SER A 38 -0.12 1.95 -12.84
N ASP A 39 0.77 2.76 -13.41
CA ASP A 39 1.70 2.33 -14.47
C ASP A 39 2.82 1.48 -13.85
N GLU A 40 3.31 1.86 -12.68
CA GLU A 40 4.30 1.05 -11.96
C GLU A 40 3.73 -0.33 -11.60
N CYS A 41 2.50 -0.38 -11.05
CA CYS A 41 1.81 -1.63 -10.74
C CYS A 41 1.71 -2.54 -11.98
N SER A 42 1.25 -2.00 -13.10
CA SER A 42 0.95 -2.80 -14.30
C SER A 42 2.21 -3.20 -15.06
N TYR A 43 3.13 -2.26 -15.30
CA TYR A 43 4.24 -2.46 -16.24
C TYR A 43 5.56 -2.83 -15.59
N THR A 44 5.77 -2.43 -14.33
CA THR A 44 7.01 -2.78 -13.61
C THR A 44 6.85 -4.07 -12.84
N TRP A 45 5.72 -4.21 -12.13
CA TRP A 45 5.50 -5.33 -11.22
C TRP A 45 4.58 -6.41 -11.77
N GLY A 46 3.95 -6.20 -12.94
CA GLY A 46 3.00 -7.16 -13.51
C GLY A 46 1.76 -7.38 -12.64
N GLY A 47 1.48 -6.45 -11.74
CA GLY A 47 0.33 -6.48 -10.85
C GLY A 47 -0.95 -6.00 -11.52
N THR A 48 -2.06 -6.19 -10.82
CA THR A 48 -3.38 -5.69 -11.21
C THR A 48 -3.71 -4.43 -10.42
N PRO A 49 -3.93 -3.28 -11.08
CA PRO A 49 -4.36 -2.06 -10.42
C PRO A 49 -5.86 -2.10 -10.09
N TYR A 50 -6.19 -1.68 -8.87
CA TYR A 50 -7.55 -1.58 -8.35
C TYR A 50 -7.82 -0.14 -7.95
N THR A 51 -8.68 0.51 -8.70
CA THR A 51 -9.28 1.78 -8.28
C THR A 51 -10.43 1.48 -7.33
N GLY A 52 -10.55 2.27 -6.27
CA GLY A 52 -11.67 2.16 -5.34
C GLY A 52 -12.95 2.80 -5.85
N THR A 53 -13.92 2.89 -4.96
CA THR A 53 -15.12 3.71 -5.13
C THR A 53 -15.28 4.63 -3.94
N SER A 54 -16.16 5.63 -4.04
CA SER A 54 -16.44 6.55 -2.94
C SER A 54 -16.81 5.78 -1.65
N GLY A 55 -15.98 5.93 -0.60
CA GLY A 55 -16.13 5.22 0.67
C GLY A 55 -15.39 3.88 0.78
N ASN A 56 -14.80 3.39 -0.32
CA ASN A 56 -13.97 2.20 -0.36
C ASN A 56 -12.75 2.41 -1.28
N TRP A 57 -11.89 3.35 -0.91
CA TRP A 57 -10.62 3.59 -1.61
C TRP A 57 -9.53 2.65 -1.07
N PRO A 58 -8.85 1.88 -1.94
CA PRO A 58 -7.76 1.01 -1.51
C PRO A 58 -6.65 1.80 -0.86
N CYS A 59 -6.30 2.97 -1.41
CA CYS A 59 -5.21 3.77 -0.92
C CYS A 59 -5.75 5.05 -0.23
N PRO A 60 -5.39 5.28 1.04
CA PRO A 60 -5.95 6.40 1.79
C PRO A 60 -5.28 7.71 1.36
N SER A 61 -6.05 8.65 0.81
CA SER A 61 -5.59 9.97 0.30
C SER A 61 -4.80 9.93 -1.01
N ASP A 62 -5.35 9.24 -2.02
CA ASP A 62 -4.76 9.13 -3.35
C ASP A 62 -4.66 10.47 -4.10
N PRO A 63 -3.46 10.90 -4.54
CA PRO A 63 -3.36 11.65 -5.78
C PRO A 63 -3.80 10.75 -6.95
N GLU A 64 -4.32 11.34 -8.04
CA GLU A 64 -5.15 10.66 -9.07
C GLU A 64 -4.60 9.34 -9.67
N ASN A 65 -3.31 9.06 -9.56
CA ASN A 65 -2.66 7.89 -10.16
C ASN A 65 -2.21 6.80 -9.16
N ILE A 66 -2.39 7.01 -7.85
CA ILE A 66 -2.07 5.98 -6.84
C ILE A 66 -3.29 5.07 -6.67
N VAL A 67 -3.04 3.75 -6.72
CA VAL A 67 -4.06 2.71 -6.71
C VAL A 67 -3.63 1.55 -5.82
N GLY A 68 -4.58 0.73 -5.40
CA GLY A 68 -4.26 -0.57 -4.81
C GLY A 68 -3.68 -1.49 -5.88
N CYS A 69 -2.56 -2.12 -5.61
CA CYS A 69 -1.90 -3.04 -6.52
C CYS A 69 -1.83 -4.43 -5.87
N VAL A 70 -2.24 -5.45 -6.62
CA VAL A 70 -2.05 -6.87 -6.24
C VAL A 70 -1.11 -7.51 -7.24
N ILE A 71 -0.01 -8.09 -6.75
CA ILE A 71 1.00 -8.75 -7.57
C ILE A 71 0.85 -10.26 -7.34
N PRO A 72 0.14 -10.98 -8.23
CA PRO A 72 -0.29 -12.36 -7.99
C PRO A 72 0.89 -13.33 -7.96
N ASP A 73 1.90 -13.12 -8.80
CA ASP A 73 3.11 -13.93 -8.89
C ASP A 73 4.31 -13.06 -8.52
N CYS A 74 5.20 -13.53 -7.64
CA CYS A 74 6.44 -12.79 -7.42
C CYS A 74 7.27 -12.77 -8.72
N PRO A 75 7.82 -11.61 -9.12
CA PRO A 75 8.63 -11.50 -10.34
C PRO A 75 9.76 -12.54 -10.39
N GLY A 76 9.68 -13.47 -11.33
CA GLY A 76 10.70 -14.51 -11.55
C GLY A 76 10.61 -15.76 -10.68
N HIS A 77 9.60 -15.90 -9.80
CA HIS A 77 9.47 -17.07 -8.90
C HIS A 77 8.30 -18.02 -9.22
N GLY A 78 7.47 -17.69 -10.21
CA GLY A 78 6.38 -18.56 -10.68
C GLY A 78 5.08 -18.43 -9.88
N SER A 79 4.06 -19.19 -10.29
CA SER A 79 2.67 -19.02 -9.84
C SER A 79 2.37 -19.55 -8.43
N ASP A 80 3.33 -20.26 -7.82
CA ASP A 80 3.21 -20.74 -6.43
C ASP A 80 3.72 -19.69 -5.43
N THR A 81 3.83 -18.42 -5.85
CA THR A 81 4.31 -17.32 -5.03
C THR A 81 3.42 -16.10 -5.18
N GLN A 82 3.41 -15.20 -4.21
CA GLN A 82 2.66 -13.93 -4.26
C GLN A 82 3.36 -12.86 -3.42
N CYS A 83 3.34 -11.59 -3.85
CA CYS A 83 3.78 -10.51 -2.98
C CYS A 83 2.71 -10.20 -1.92
N LEU A 84 3.07 -10.35 -0.65
CA LEU A 84 2.19 -10.10 0.49
C LEU A 84 2.91 -9.30 1.58
N TRP A 85 2.15 -8.58 2.39
CA TRP A 85 2.65 -8.07 3.66
C TRP A 85 3.07 -9.25 4.55
N ARG A 86 4.22 -9.14 5.22
CA ARG A 86 4.80 -10.21 6.05
C ARG A 86 3.81 -10.88 7.01
N ASP A 87 2.91 -10.12 7.62
CA ASP A 87 1.89 -10.63 8.55
C ASP A 87 0.86 -11.56 7.88
N GLY A 88 0.59 -11.38 6.58
CA GLY A 88 -0.25 -12.29 5.79
C GLY A 88 0.51 -13.46 5.16
N CYS A 89 1.83 -13.51 5.36
CA CYS A 89 2.70 -14.49 4.72
C CYS A 89 2.80 -15.76 5.57
N GLN A 90 2.47 -16.92 4.99
CA GLN A 90 2.68 -18.21 5.68
C GLN A 90 4.16 -18.63 5.67
N SER A 91 4.86 -18.36 4.56
CA SER A 91 6.27 -18.69 4.39
C SER A 91 6.93 -17.65 3.50
N VAL A 92 7.86 -16.89 4.07
CA VAL A 92 8.59 -15.82 3.38
C VAL A 92 9.64 -16.42 2.45
N ASN A 93 9.63 -15.98 1.21
CA ASN A 93 10.76 -16.07 0.30
C ASN A 93 11.58 -14.77 0.46
N PRO A 94 12.84 -14.85 0.93
CA PRO A 94 13.63 -13.66 1.28
C PRO A 94 14.09 -12.82 0.08
N ASP A 95 13.77 -13.23 -1.14
CA ASP A 95 14.15 -12.51 -2.35
C ASP A 95 13.41 -11.15 -2.45
N PRO A 96 14.11 -10.02 -2.58
CA PRO A 96 13.53 -8.68 -2.53
C PRO A 96 12.91 -8.28 -3.88
N VAL A 97 11.96 -9.07 -4.37
CA VAL A 97 11.32 -8.90 -5.68
C VAL A 97 9.97 -8.20 -5.62
N CYS A 98 9.60 -7.64 -4.46
CA CYS A 98 8.33 -6.97 -4.24
C CYS A 98 8.55 -5.48 -3.85
N PRO A 99 7.64 -4.57 -4.23
CA PRO A 99 7.86 -3.11 -4.15
C PRO A 99 7.86 -2.46 -2.75
N GLY A 100 7.35 -3.11 -1.71
CA GLY A 100 7.13 -2.49 -0.39
C GLY A 100 8.27 -2.71 0.62
N GLY A 101 9.50 -2.80 0.11
CA GLY A 101 10.70 -2.91 0.93
C GLY A 101 10.71 -4.17 1.81
N ASP A 102 11.08 -3.99 3.09
CA ASP A 102 11.23 -5.13 3.99
C ASP A 102 9.91 -5.81 4.35
N ASP A 103 8.78 -5.12 4.32
CA ASP A 103 7.52 -5.63 4.89
C ASP A 103 6.53 -6.18 3.86
N PHE A 104 6.65 -5.82 2.58
CA PHE A 104 5.88 -6.39 1.49
C PHE A 104 6.79 -7.30 0.67
N VAL A 105 6.72 -8.59 0.94
CA VAL A 105 7.74 -9.58 0.56
C VAL A 105 7.16 -10.64 -0.35
N CYS A 106 8.03 -11.36 -1.04
CA CYS A 106 7.61 -12.54 -1.75
C CYS A 106 7.24 -13.65 -0.75
N CYS A 107 6.10 -14.28 -0.96
CA CYS A 107 5.59 -15.36 -0.13
C CYS A 107 5.35 -16.59 -0.98
N ASN A 108 5.66 -17.77 -0.46
CA ASN A 108 5.21 -19.00 -1.10
C ASN A 108 3.71 -19.14 -0.84
N HIS A 109 2.92 -19.12 -1.91
CA HIS A 109 1.50 -19.40 -1.86
C HIS A 109 1.35 -20.85 -1.41
N LYS A 110 0.74 -21.08 -0.24
CA LYS A 110 0.04 -22.33 -0.02
C LYS A 110 -1.44 -22.04 -0.17
N TYR A 111 -1.92 -22.08 -1.41
CA TYR A 111 -3.30 -22.48 -1.58
C TYR A 111 -3.40 -23.85 -0.90
N GLY A 112 -4.30 -23.96 0.08
CA GLY A 112 -4.45 -25.18 0.86
C GLY A 112 -4.63 -26.41 -0.04
N ASP A 113 -4.12 -27.54 0.46
CA ASP A 113 -4.63 -28.88 0.17
C ASP A 113 -6.16 -28.93 -0.03
#